data_AF-A0A8D9P9M0-F1
#
_entry.id   AF-A0A8D9P9M0-F1
#
_cell.length_a   1.000
_cell.length_b   1.000
_cell.length_c   1.000
_cell.angle_alpha   90.00
_cell.angle_beta   90.00
_cell.angle_gamma   90.00
#
_symmetry.space_group_name_H-M   'P 1'
#
loop_
_entity.id
_entity.type
_entity.pdbx_description
1 polymer ?
#
loop_
_entity_poly.entity_id
_entity_poly.type
_entity_poly.pdbx_seq_one_letter_code
_entity_poly.pdbx_strand_id
1 'polypeptide(L)'
;MTEKRFLSYVLTEGILLTILGLAMLMLPKVTTITFGMMICLAFIIYGGYKAINAILTRNYTRHFILNIILGLILMALGIFLFMAPMFNLVLITSIIGVYFLLESVSTCAFAIQNRKTLYFWWADIPVAVLQFLLGLIIILGLPSTALWVVGILAGVNFLITGMIMISMFIATKYTYSI
;
A
#
# COMPACT_ATOMS: atom_id res chain seq x y z
N MET A 1 11.14 -6.48 32.44
CA MET A 1 11.34 -5.02 32.16
C MET A 1 11.29 -4.70 30.67
N THR A 2 11.74 -5.59 29.79
CA THR A 2 11.73 -5.43 28.32
C THR A 2 10.32 -5.34 27.72
N GLU A 3 9.37 -6.15 28.17
CA GLU A 3 7.97 -6.14 27.67
C GLU A 3 7.25 -4.80 27.90
N LYS A 4 7.34 -4.21 29.10
CA LYS A 4 6.70 -2.90 29.38
C LYS A 4 7.25 -1.77 28.50
N ARG A 5 8.55 -1.79 28.20
CA ARG A 5 9.17 -0.82 27.27
C ARG A 5 8.73 -1.07 25.84
N PHE A 6 8.71 -2.33 25.40
CA PHE A 6 8.21 -2.71 24.07
C PHE A 6 6.77 -2.24 23.85
N LEU A 7 5.87 -2.51 24.81
CA LEU A 7 4.47 -2.06 24.76
C LEU A 7 4.34 -0.53 24.72
N SER A 8 5.23 0.19 25.40
CA SER A 8 5.24 1.66 25.35
C SER A 8 5.69 2.20 23.98
N TYR A 9 6.62 1.51 23.30
CA TYR A 9 7.00 1.85 21.93
C TYR A 9 5.85 1.61 20.95
N VAL A 10 5.17 0.46 21.04
CA VAL A 10 3.99 0.15 20.19
C VAL A 10 2.88 1.19 20.37
N LEU A 11 2.62 1.64 21.61
CA LEU A 11 1.63 2.69 21.86
C LEU A 11 2.04 4.03 21.23
N THR A 12 3.32 4.41 21.37
CA THR A 12 3.85 5.66 20.83
C THR A 12 3.78 5.66 19.30
N GLU A 13 4.19 4.55 18.67
CA GLU A 13 4.08 4.35 17.22
C GLU A 13 2.62 4.39 16.76
N GLY A 14 1.70 3.72 17.48
CA GLY A 14 0.28 3.75 17.17
C GLY A 14 -0.31 5.16 17.18
N ILE A 15 -0.02 5.95 18.21
CA ILE A 15 -0.47 7.36 18.32
C ILE A 15 0.12 8.20 17.18
N LEU A 16 1.42 8.07 16.92
CA LEU A 16 2.09 8.80 15.83
C LEU A 16 1.48 8.46 14.47
N LEU A 17 1.22 7.19 14.19
CA LEU A 17 0.59 6.73 12.94
C LEU A 17 -0.84 7.24 12.81
N THR A 18 -1.63 7.26 13.90
CA THR A 18 -2.98 7.83 13.87
C THR A 18 -2.95 9.32 13.58
N ILE A 19 -2.08 10.09 14.24
CA ILE A 19 -1.96 11.54 13.99
C ILE A 19 -1.50 11.79 12.55
N LEU A 20 -0.51 11.03 12.08
CA LEU A 20 -0.01 11.13 10.72
C LEU A 20 -1.10 10.82 9.70
N GLY A 21 -1.84 9.73 9.88
CA GLY A 21 -2.95 9.35 9.01
C GLY A 21 -4.04 10.43 8.96
N LEU A 22 -4.35 11.06 10.11
CA LEU A 22 -5.31 12.16 10.17
C LEU A 22 -4.82 13.40 9.43
N ALA A 23 -3.55 13.77 9.59
CA ALA A 23 -2.91 14.85 8.84
C ALA A 23 -2.92 14.56 7.33
N MET A 24 -2.74 13.29 6.94
CA MET A 24 -2.76 12.88 5.54
C MET A 24 -4.14 13.08 4.90
N LEU A 25 -5.21 12.81 5.64
CA LEU A 25 -6.58 13.01 5.17
C LEU A 25 -6.96 14.50 5.03
N MET A 26 -6.31 15.40 5.79
CA MET A 26 -6.53 16.84 5.68
C MET A 26 -5.92 17.43 4.41
N LEU A 27 -4.79 16.87 3.95
CA LEU A 27 -4.04 17.35 2.78
C LEU A 27 -3.79 16.24 1.75
N PRO A 28 -4.84 15.62 1.19
CA PRO A 28 -4.72 14.43 0.35
C PRO A 28 -3.93 14.67 -0.94
N LYS A 29 -3.92 15.91 -1.45
CA LYS A 29 -3.13 16.26 -2.65
C LYS A 29 -1.62 16.20 -2.40
N VAL A 30 -1.18 16.73 -1.26
CA VAL A 30 0.24 16.77 -0.90
C VAL A 30 0.74 15.35 -0.68
N THR A 31 -0.02 14.56 0.09
CA THR A 31 0.36 13.18 0.40
C THR A 31 0.39 12.30 -0.83
N THR A 32 -0.58 12.44 -1.73
CA THR A 32 -0.60 11.71 -3.00
C THR A 32 0.67 11.96 -3.82
N ILE A 33 1.08 13.22 -3.95
CA ILE A 33 2.32 13.59 -4.67
C ILE A 33 3.54 13.00 -3.96
N THR A 34 3.61 13.10 -2.62
CA THR A 34 4.71 12.54 -1.83
C THR A 34 4.84 11.04 -2.04
N PHE A 35 3.76 10.27 -1.95
CA PHE A 35 3.78 8.83 -2.19
C PHE A 35 4.16 8.49 -3.63
N GLY A 36 3.66 9.24 -4.62
CA GLY A 36 4.08 9.09 -6.00
C GLY A 36 5.59 9.26 -6.18
N MET A 37 6.18 10.27 -5.54
CA MET A 37 7.62 10.52 -5.57
C MET A 37 8.42 9.43 -4.83
N MET A 38 7.92 8.92 -3.70
CA MET A 38 8.54 7.80 -2.98
C MET A 38 8.65 6.56 -3.85
N ILE A 39 7.62 6.26 -4.65
CA ILE A 39 7.62 5.13 -5.59
C ILE A 39 8.68 5.34 -6.70
N CYS A 40 8.79 6.55 -7.27
CA CYS A 40 9.86 6.86 -8.24
C CYS A 40 11.25 6.62 -7.65
N LEU A 41 11.48 7.13 -6.44
CA LEU A 41 12.75 6.99 -5.74
C LEU A 41 13.06 5.51 -5.46
N ALA A 42 12.05 4.73 -5.05
CA ALA A 42 12.18 3.29 -4.86
C ALA A 42 12.59 2.56 -6.15
N PHE A 43 12.00 2.92 -7.30
CA PHE A 43 12.39 2.34 -8.60
C PHE A 43 13.82 2.70 -9.00
N ILE A 44 14.27 3.93 -8.73
CA ILE A 44 15.66 4.35 -9.00
C ILE A 44 16.64 3.56 -8.12
N ILE A 45 16.38 3.50 -6.80
CA ILE A 45 17.26 2.80 -5.85
C ILE A 45 17.29 1.30 -6.15
N TYR A 46 16.12 0.67 -6.35
CA TYR A 46 16.05 -0.75 -6.63
C TYR A 46 16.60 -1.09 -8.02
N GLY A 47 16.41 -0.23 -9.02
CA GLY A 47 17.02 -0.37 -10.34
C GLY A 47 18.54 -0.35 -10.28
N GLY A 48 19.11 0.60 -9.52
CA GLY A 48 20.54 0.67 -9.25
C GLY A 48 21.07 -0.54 -8.48
N TYR A 49 20.38 -0.93 -7.40
CA TYR A 49 20.72 -2.14 -6.64
C TYR A 49 20.70 -3.39 -7.52
N LYS A 50 19.67 -3.55 -8.36
CA LYS A 50 19.55 -4.70 -9.27
C LYS A 50 20.67 -4.72 -10.31
N ALA A 51 21.07 -3.57 -10.83
CA ALA A 51 22.20 -3.46 -11.76
C ALA A 51 23.53 -3.84 -11.07
N ILE A 52 23.78 -3.33 -9.86
CA ILE A 52 24.99 -3.66 -9.08
C ILE A 52 25.01 -5.14 -8.70
N ASN A 53 23.90 -5.65 -8.19
CA ASN A 53 23.78 -7.05 -7.78
C ASN A 53 23.95 -8.00 -8.97
N ALA A 54 23.42 -7.62 -10.13
CA ALA A 54 23.69 -8.36 -11.35
C ALA A 54 25.21 -8.44 -11.56
N ILE A 55 25.92 -7.30 -11.62
CA ILE A 55 27.38 -7.21 -11.79
C ILE A 55 28.14 -8.14 -10.82
N LEU A 56 27.75 -8.17 -9.54
CA LEU A 56 28.39 -9.00 -8.50
C LEU A 56 28.14 -10.50 -8.67
N THR A 57 26.97 -10.91 -9.18
CA THR A 57 26.59 -12.33 -9.33
C THR A 57 26.83 -12.89 -10.73
N ARG A 58 27.66 -12.22 -11.54
CA ARG A 58 28.02 -12.60 -12.92
C ARG A 58 28.38 -14.06 -13.11
N ASN A 59 29.09 -14.65 -12.16
CA ASN A 59 29.60 -16.02 -12.27
C ASN A 59 28.61 -17.10 -11.84
N TYR A 60 27.53 -16.74 -11.14
CA TYR A 60 26.57 -17.69 -10.56
C TYR A 60 25.23 -17.74 -11.29
N THR A 61 24.89 -16.72 -12.09
CA THR A 61 23.59 -16.63 -12.77
C THR A 61 23.74 -16.61 -14.29
N ARG A 62 23.13 -17.60 -14.96
CA ARG A 62 23.09 -17.73 -16.43
C ARG A 62 22.39 -16.55 -17.14
N HIS A 63 21.62 -15.75 -16.40
CA HIS A 63 20.80 -14.64 -16.91
C HIS A 63 21.29 -13.25 -16.43
N PHE A 64 22.58 -13.11 -16.16
CA PHE A 64 23.22 -11.85 -15.75
C PHE A 64 22.84 -10.63 -16.63
N ILE A 65 22.91 -10.81 -17.96
CA ILE A 65 22.66 -9.73 -18.94
C ILE A 65 21.21 -9.24 -18.83
N LEU A 66 20.25 -10.17 -18.67
CA LEU A 66 18.84 -9.82 -18.49
C LEU A 66 18.62 -9.01 -17.21
N ASN A 67 19.29 -9.37 -16.10
CA ASN A 67 19.17 -8.63 -14.85
C ASN A 67 19.74 -7.21 -14.94
N ILE A 68 20.85 -7.00 -15.65
CA ILE A 68 21.39 -5.65 -15.93
C ILE A 68 20.39 -4.83 -16.75
N ILE A 69 19.89 -5.40 -17.85
CA ILE A 69 18.93 -4.71 -18.72
C ILE A 69 17.67 -4.34 -17.92
N LEU A 70 17.12 -5.26 -17.14
CA LEU A 70 15.96 -4.99 -16.30
C LEU A 70 16.24 -3.94 -15.22
N GLY A 71 17.43 -3.94 -14.62
CA GLY A 71 17.84 -2.92 -13.65
C GLY A 71 17.92 -1.53 -14.28
N LEU A 72 18.53 -1.43 -15.48
CA LEU A 72 18.65 -0.19 -16.24
C LEU A 72 17.28 0.33 -16.69
N ILE A 73 16.41 -0.55 -17.20
CA ILE A 73 15.03 -0.21 -17.58
C ILE A 73 14.27 0.34 -16.37
N LEU A 74 14.38 -0.33 -15.22
CA LEU A 74 13.67 0.11 -14.01
C LEU A 74 14.18 1.47 -13.51
N MET A 75 15.48 1.69 -13.57
CA MET A 75 16.09 2.97 -13.21
C MET A 75 15.64 4.08 -14.17
N ALA A 76 15.64 3.82 -15.48
CA ALA A 76 15.16 4.75 -16.51
C ALA A 76 13.66 5.07 -16.34
N LEU A 77 12.84 4.05 -16.04
CA LEU A 77 11.42 4.24 -15.72
C LEU A 77 11.25 5.10 -14.48
N GLY A 78 12.02 4.86 -13.41
CA GLY A 78 11.98 5.68 -12.20
C GLY A 78 12.30 7.16 -12.47
N ILE A 79 13.33 7.43 -13.29
CA ILE A 79 13.70 8.79 -13.70
C ILE A 79 12.62 9.44 -14.56
N PHE A 80 12.08 8.70 -15.54
CA PHE A 80 11.01 9.19 -16.42
C PHE A 80 9.74 9.56 -15.62
N LEU A 81 9.33 8.70 -14.69
CA LEU A 81 8.19 8.97 -13.82
C LEU A 81 8.44 10.14 -12.86
N PHE A 82 9.69 10.38 -12.46
CA PHE A 82 10.06 11.53 -11.64
C PHE A 82 9.94 12.84 -12.43
N MET A 83 10.29 12.84 -13.72
CA MET A 83 10.13 14.01 -14.61
C MET A 83 8.67 14.31 -14.96
N ALA A 84 7.81 13.28 -15.00
CA ALA A 84 6.39 13.40 -15.32
C ALA A 84 5.50 12.97 -14.14
N PRO A 85 5.42 13.77 -13.06
CA PRO A 85 4.71 13.38 -11.84
C PRO A 85 3.22 13.14 -12.06
N MET A 86 2.58 13.87 -12.98
CA MET A 86 1.16 13.66 -13.28
C MET A 86 0.90 12.28 -13.91
N PHE A 87 1.77 11.86 -14.83
CA PHE A 87 1.66 10.55 -15.46
C PHE A 87 1.87 9.42 -14.45
N ASN A 88 2.85 9.60 -13.55
CA ASN A 88 3.09 8.69 -12.44
C ASN A 88 1.84 8.50 -11.56
N LEU A 89 1.21 9.59 -11.12
CA LEU A 89 0.01 9.52 -10.30
C LEU A 89 -1.14 8.78 -11.01
N VAL A 90 -1.34 9.02 -12.30
CA VAL A 90 -2.35 8.32 -13.10
C VAL A 90 -2.05 6.83 -13.18
N LEU A 91 -0.80 6.45 -13.44
CA LEU A 91 -0.40 5.03 -13.47
C LEU A 91 -0.65 4.33 -12.15
N ILE A 92 -0.16 4.88 -11.03
CA ILE A 92 -0.35 4.29 -9.70
C ILE A 92 -1.84 4.14 -9.40
N THR A 93 -2.63 5.18 -9.66
CA THR A 93 -4.06 5.18 -9.39
C THR A 93 -4.82 4.19 -10.27
N SER A 94 -4.42 4.03 -11.54
CA SER A 94 -5.00 3.00 -12.42
C SER A 94 -4.72 1.59 -11.92
N ILE A 95 -3.51 1.32 -11.42
CA ILE A 95 -3.15 0.02 -10.85
C ILE A 95 -4.01 -0.27 -9.62
N ILE A 96 -4.20 0.73 -8.74
CA ILE A 96 -5.08 0.63 -7.58
C ILE A 96 -6.53 0.37 -7.99
N GLY A 97 -7.04 1.10 -9.00
CA GLY A 97 -8.40 0.90 -9.51
C GLY A 97 -8.62 -0.51 -10.03
N VAL A 98 -7.69 -1.03 -10.84
CA VAL A 98 -7.73 -2.41 -11.35
C VAL A 98 -7.62 -3.41 -10.20
N TYR A 99 -6.74 -3.16 -9.23
CA TYR A 99 -6.61 -4.01 -8.05
C TYR A 99 -7.93 -4.10 -7.28
N PHE A 100 -8.64 -2.99 -7.07
CA PHE A 100 -9.94 -2.99 -6.38
C PHE A 100 -10.99 -3.79 -7.14
N LEU A 101 -11.00 -3.71 -8.47
CA LEU A 101 -11.89 -4.52 -9.30
C LEU A 101 -11.57 -6.02 -9.15
N LEU A 102 -10.30 -6.41 -9.24
CA LEU A 102 -9.88 -7.81 -9.11
C LEU A 102 -10.12 -8.38 -7.70
N GLU A 103 -9.85 -7.57 -6.67
CA GLU A 103 -10.06 -7.94 -5.28
C GLU A 103 -11.55 -8.19 -5.01
N SER A 104 -12.44 -7.32 -5.53
CA SER A 104 -13.90 -7.50 -5.35
C SER A 104 -14.43 -8.82 -5.90
N VAL A 105 -13.89 -9.30 -7.03
CA VAL A 105 -14.24 -10.62 -7.59
C VAL A 105 -13.77 -11.74 -6.67
N SER A 106 -12.56 -11.61 -6.13
CA SER A 106 -11.98 -12.58 -5.20
C SER A 106 -12.76 -12.65 -3.89
N THR A 107 -13.15 -11.50 -3.32
CA THR A 107 -13.98 -11.43 -2.10
C THR A 107 -15.37 -12.04 -2.33
N CYS A 108 -16.01 -11.76 -3.47
CA CYS A 108 -17.27 -12.41 -3.85
C CYS A 108 -17.12 -13.95 -3.92
N ALA A 109 -16.06 -14.43 -4.56
CA ALA A 109 -15.79 -15.87 -4.67
C ALA A 109 -15.53 -16.51 -3.30
N PHE A 110 -14.74 -15.86 -2.45
CA PHE A 110 -14.45 -16.30 -1.09
C PHE A 110 -15.72 -16.42 -0.25
N ALA A 111 -16.59 -15.40 -0.31
CA ALA A 111 -17.88 -15.44 0.37
C ALA A 111 -18.65 -16.71 -0.03
N ILE A 112 -18.88 -16.91 -1.33
CA ILE A 112 -19.68 -18.05 -1.83
C ILE A 112 -19.08 -19.41 -1.42
N GLN A 113 -17.75 -19.52 -1.42
CA GLN A 113 -17.05 -20.75 -1.02
C GLN A 113 -17.22 -21.05 0.47
N ASN A 114 -17.18 -20.04 1.32
CA ASN A 114 -17.24 -20.19 2.77
C ASN A 114 -18.66 -20.14 3.36
N ARG A 115 -19.71 -20.16 2.51
CA ARG A 115 -21.12 -20.11 2.91
C ARG A 115 -21.56 -21.14 3.96
N LYS A 116 -20.85 -22.27 4.08
CA LYS A 116 -21.16 -23.35 5.02
C LYS A 116 -20.36 -23.30 6.32
N THR A 117 -19.28 -22.53 6.35
CA THR A 117 -18.32 -22.49 7.47
C THR A 117 -18.47 -21.22 8.29
N LEU A 118 -18.87 -20.11 7.66
CA LEU A 118 -19.03 -18.81 8.31
C LEU A 118 -20.52 -18.49 8.54
N TYR A 119 -20.87 -18.16 9.77
CA TYR A 119 -22.23 -17.73 10.15
C TYR A 119 -22.62 -16.39 9.50
N PHE A 120 -21.63 -15.53 9.20
CA PHE A 120 -21.80 -14.19 8.60
C PHE A 120 -21.30 -14.09 7.15
N TRP A 121 -21.35 -15.19 6.38
CA TRP A 121 -20.92 -15.22 4.98
C TRP A 121 -21.49 -14.05 4.13
N TRP A 122 -22.74 -13.66 4.37
CA TRP A 122 -23.42 -12.61 3.58
C TRP A 122 -22.82 -11.22 3.76
N ALA A 123 -22.09 -10.98 4.86
CA ALA A 123 -21.50 -9.68 5.17
C ALA A 123 -20.39 -9.28 4.19
N ASP A 124 -19.74 -10.25 3.56
CA ASP A 124 -18.65 -10.00 2.61
C ASP A 124 -19.17 -9.53 1.24
N ILE A 125 -20.42 -9.84 0.90
CA ILE A 125 -21.06 -9.45 -0.37
C ILE A 125 -21.19 -7.92 -0.50
N PRO A 126 -21.79 -7.18 0.44
CA PRO A 126 -21.89 -5.72 0.34
C PRO A 126 -20.52 -5.05 0.35
N VAL A 127 -19.53 -5.60 1.06
CA VAL A 127 -18.15 -5.10 1.03
C VAL A 127 -17.55 -5.21 -0.37
N ALA A 128 -17.69 -6.37 -1.00
CA ALA A 128 -17.22 -6.59 -2.37
C ALA A 128 -17.91 -5.66 -3.38
N VAL A 129 -19.22 -5.44 -3.25
CA VAL A 129 -19.97 -4.50 -4.09
C VAL A 129 -19.48 -3.06 -3.92
N LEU A 130 -19.27 -2.62 -2.68
CA LEU A 130 -18.72 -1.29 -2.40
C LEU A 130 -17.31 -1.13 -2.97
N GLN A 131 -16.46 -2.15 -2.82
CA GLN A 131 -15.10 -2.14 -3.35
C GLN A 131 -15.06 -2.10 -4.88
N PHE A 132 -15.96 -2.85 -5.54
CA PHE A 132 -16.14 -2.79 -6.98
C PHE A 132 -16.55 -1.39 -7.46
N LEU A 133 -17.55 -0.79 -6.81
CA LEU A 133 -18.00 0.57 -7.13
C LEU A 133 -16.90 1.60 -6.92
N LEU A 134 -16.13 1.49 -5.83
CA LEU A 134 -14.97 2.35 -5.58
C LEU A 134 -13.92 2.22 -6.70
N GLY A 135 -13.56 1.00 -7.10
CA GLY A 135 -12.63 0.77 -8.22
C GLY A 135 -13.13 1.39 -9.53
N LEU A 136 -14.43 1.29 -9.80
CA LEU A 136 -15.07 1.83 -10.99
C LEU A 136 -15.06 3.37 -10.99
N ILE A 137 -15.39 4.00 -9.86
CA ILE A 137 -15.31 5.45 -9.67
C ILE A 137 -13.87 5.95 -9.87
N ILE A 138 -12.89 5.23 -9.33
CA ILE A 138 -11.47 5.60 -9.47
C ILE A 138 -11.06 5.63 -10.94
N ILE A 139 -11.37 4.57 -11.70
CA ILE A 139 -10.97 4.44 -13.11
C ILE A 139 -11.69 5.46 -13.99
N LEU A 140 -13.01 5.60 -13.86
CA LEU A 140 -13.78 6.55 -14.67
C LEU A 140 -13.48 8.01 -14.34
N GLY A 141 -13.04 8.30 -13.11
CA GLY A 141 -12.68 9.64 -12.67
C GLY A 141 -11.25 10.08 -13.01
N LEU A 142 -10.45 9.25 -13.68
CA LEU A 142 -9.10 9.62 -14.12
C LEU A 142 -9.17 10.73 -15.19
N PRO A 143 -8.26 11.72 -15.17
CA PRO A 143 -7.09 11.86 -14.30
C PRO A 143 -7.35 12.61 -12.98
N SER A 144 -8.58 13.10 -12.75
CA SER A 144 -8.92 13.92 -11.58
C SER A 144 -8.76 13.16 -10.26
N THR A 145 -9.16 11.88 -10.24
CA THR A 145 -9.04 10.98 -9.08
C THR A 145 -7.60 10.73 -8.65
N ALA A 146 -6.65 10.78 -9.59
CA ALA A 146 -5.24 10.53 -9.33
C ALA A 146 -4.59 11.54 -8.38
N LEU A 147 -5.19 12.73 -8.20
CA LEU A 147 -4.66 13.77 -7.34
C LEU A 147 -4.94 13.54 -5.85
N TRP A 148 -5.88 12.67 -5.50
CA TRP A 148 -6.35 12.53 -4.11
C TRP A 148 -6.53 11.09 -3.64
N VAL A 149 -6.79 10.14 -4.55
CA VAL A 149 -7.11 8.75 -4.19
C VAL A 149 -5.98 8.10 -3.39
N VAL A 150 -4.74 8.19 -3.86
CA VAL A 150 -3.59 7.54 -3.20
C VAL A 150 -3.40 8.09 -1.79
N GLY A 151 -3.48 9.41 -1.61
CA GLY A 151 -3.34 10.08 -0.33
C GLY A 151 -4.44 9.72 0.66
N ILE A 152 -5.69 9.60 0.20
CA ILE A 152 -6.80 9.14 1.05
C ILE A 152 -6.61 7.68 1.45
N LEU A 153 -6.30 6.80 0.50
CA LEU A 153 -6.11 5.37 0.78
C LEU A 153 -4.96 5.15 1.77
N ALA A 154 -3.85 5.84 1.58
CA ALA A 154 -2.73 5.79 2.51
C ALA A 154 -3.13 6.37 3.88
N GLY A 155 -3.78 7.54 3.94
CA GLY A 155 -4.23 8.13 5.21
C GLY A 155 -5.16 7.21 6.00
N VAL A 156 -6.13 6.57 5.34
CA VAL A 156 -7.02 5.57 5.94
C VAL A 156 -6.21 4.36 6.44
N ASN A 157 -5.26 3.85 5.63
CA ASN A 157 -4.43 2.71 6.04
C ASN A 157 -3.59 3.02 7.29
N PHE A 158 -2.98 4.20 7.35
CA PHE A 158 -2.21 4.66 8.50
C PHE A 158 -3.09 4.83 9.75
N LEU A 159 -4.30 5.38 9.59
CA LEU A 159 -5.27 5.49 10.69
C LEU A 159 -5.67 4.12 11.24
N ILE A 160 -6.04 3.19 10.37
CA ILE A 160 -6.43 1.83 10.76
C ILE A 160 -5.26 1.14 11.47
N THR A 161 -4.06 1.22 10.91
CA THR A 161 -2.86 0.62 11.50
C THR A 161 -2.57 1.22 12.88
N GLY A 162 -2.64 2.53 13.03
CA GLY A 162 -2.47 3.20 14.33
C GLY A 162 -3.51 2.76 15.36
N MET A 163 -4.78 2.65 14.95
CA MET A 163 -5.85 2.15 15.82
C MET A 163 -5.65 0.69 16.24
N ILE A 164 -5.16 -0.17 15.33
CA ILE A 164 -4.83 -1.56 15.64
C ILE A 164 -3.69 -1.65 16.66
N MET A 165 -2.63 -0.84 16.51
CA MET A 165 -1.52 -0.85 17.48
C MET A 165 -1.96 -0.38 18.88
N ILE A 166 -2.82 0.63 18.94
CA ILE A 166 -3.41 1.11 20.21
C ILE A 166 -4.31 0.02 20.82
N SER A 167 -5.14 -0.66 20.02
CA SER A 167 -6.02 -1.71 20.53
C SER A 167 -5.24 -2.93 21.02
N MET A 168 -4.16 -3.31 20.33
CA MET A 168 -3.24 -4.36 20.77
C MET A 168 -2.61 -4.02 22.12
N PHE A 169 -2.13 -2.79 22.31
CA PHE A 169 -1.59 -2.35 23.61
C PHE A 169 -2.62 -2.50 24.74
N ILE A 170 -3.86 -2.09 24.50
CA ILE A 170 -4.95 -2.20 25.48
C ILE A 170 -5.23 -3.68 25.80
N ALA A 171 -5.39 -4.52 24.78
CA ALA A 171 -5.66 -5.95 24.94
C ALA A 171 -4.57 -6.65 25.75
N THR A 172 -3.29 -6.41 25.42
CA THR A 172 -2.16 -7.01 26.15
C THR A 172 -2.08 -6.50 27.58
N LYS A 173 -2.36 -5.21 27.83
CA LYS A 173 -2.39 -4.66 29.19
C LYS A 173 -3.43 -5.36 30.08
N TYR A 174 -4.59 -5.74 29.53
CA TYR A 174 -5.63 -6.47 30.27
C TYR A 174 -5.24 -7.94 30.54
N THR A 175 -4.54 -8.60 29.61
CA THR A 175 -4.14 -10.01 29.78
C THR A 175 -3.08 -10.22 30.87
N TYR A 176 -2.15 -9.28 31.05
CA TYR A 176 -1.12 -9.35 32.10
C TYR A 176 -1.56 -8.81 33.47
N SER A 177 -2.81 -8.36 33.60
CA SER A 177 -3.39 -7.90 34.88
C SER A 177 -4.25 -8.94 35.61
N ILE A 178 -4.32 -10.17 35.08
CA ILE A 178 -4.92 -11.37 35.70
C ILE A 178 -3.78 -12.28 36.15
#